data_AF-A0A4U5P340-F1
#
_entry.id   AF-A0A4U5P340-F1
#
_cell.length_a   1.000
_cell.length_b   1.000
_cell.length_c   1.000
_cell.angle_alpha   90.00
_cell.angle_beta   90.00
_cell.angle_gamma   90.00
#
_symmetry.space_group_name_H-M   'P 1'
#
loop_
_entity.id
_entity.type
_entity.pdbx_description
1 polymer ?
#
loop_
_entity_poly.entity_id
_entity_poly.type
_entity_poly.pdbx_seq_one_letter_code
_entity_poly.pdbx_strand_id
1 'polypeptide(L)'
;MCAGGMIKTANAQDKTWCVAKPSSTDAELSANLEFACGHVDCTTIQPNGPCFNPNTFINHASVAMNLYYSFHGRNLWNCDYQKSGLITKTDPSYGTCQYA
;
A
#
# COMPACT_ATOMS: atom_id res chain seq x y z
N MET A 1 8.72 41.03 -15.42
CA MET A 1 8.37 40.45 -14.11
C MET A 1 6.92 40.00 -14.17
N CYS A 2 6.65 38.69 -14.25
CA CYS A 2 5.28 38.18 -14.25
C CYS A 2 5.07 37.27 -13.04
N ALA A 3 3.93 37.52 -12.39
CA ALA A 3 3.55 37.11 -11.06
C ALA A 3 3.40 35.60 -10.88
N GLY A 4 3.61 35.16 -9.64
CA GLY A 4 3.52 33.77 -9.20
C GLY A 4 2.18 33.12 -9.49
N GLY A 5 2.24 31.99 -10.20
CA GLY A 5 1.26 30.92 -10.11
C GLY A 5 1.71 29.92 -9.07
N MET A 6 1.23 30.04 -7.84
CA MET A 6 1.20 28.92 -6.90
C MET A 6 0.12 27.95 -7.40
N ILE A 7 0.45 27.14 -8.41
CA ILE A 7 -0.25 25.86 -8.57
C ILE A 7 0.02 25.17 -7.25
N LYS A 8 -1.03 24.91 -6.47
CA LYS A 8 -0.96 24.06 -5.29
C LYS A 8 -0.16 22.84 -5.67
N THR A 9 1.11 22.81 -5.30
CA THR A 9 1.89 21.59 -5.15
C THR A 9 1.09 20.81 -4.14
N ALA A 10 0.19 19.95 -4.63
CA ALA A 10 -0.41 18.90 -3.85
C ALA A 10 0.75 17.97 -3.50
N ASN A 11 1.48 18.40 -2.47
CA ASN A 11 2.36 17.62 -1.64
C ASN A 11 2.98 16.43 -2.39
N ALA A 12 3.95 16.71 -3.26
CA ALA A 12 4.97 15.73 -3.59
C ALA A 12 5.84 15.53 -2.33
N GLN A 13 5.21 15.12 -1.22
CA GLN A 13 5.87 14.15 -0.35
C GLN A 13 6.27 13.03 -1.29
N ASP A 14 7.51 12.56 -1.20
CA ASP A 14 7.89 11.26 -1.72
C ASP A 14 6.91 10.21 -1.13
N LYS A 15 5.70 10.08 -1.71
CA LYS A 15 4.74 9.06 -1.35
C LYS A 15 5.40 7.77 -1.80
N THR A 16 5.96 7.07 -0.84
CA THR A 16 6.38 5.70 -0.99
C THR A 16 5.19 4.83 -0.64
N TRP A 17 4.98 3.81 -1.45
CA TRP A 17 3.97 2.79 -1.21
C TRP A 17 4.68 1.49 -0.90
N CYS A 18 4.17 0.77 0.08
CA CYS A 18 4.60 -0.59 0.35
C CYS A 18 3.63 -1.53 -0.35
N VAL A 19 4.12 -2.27 -1.34
CA VAL A 19 3.35 -3.30 -2.05
C VAL A 19 3.93 -4.66 -1.78
N ALA A 20 3.12 -5.70 -1.90
CA ALA A 20 3.58 -7.06 -1.74
C ALA A 20 4.35 -7.50 -2.99
N LYS A 21 5.39 -8.31 -2.79
CA LYS A 21 6.26 -8.79 -3.85
C LYS A 21 5.59 -9.98 -4.56
N PRO A 22 5.46 -9.95 -5.90
CA PRO A 22 4.86 -11.06 -6.65
C PRO A 22 5.68 -12.35 -6.65
N SER A 23 6.94 -12.30 -6.20
CA SER A 23 7.75 -13.51 -6.02
C SER A 23 7.49 -14.23 -4.70
N SER A 24 6.69 -13.65 -3.80
CA SER A 24 6.31 -14.27 -2.54
C SER A 24 5.21 -15.29 -2.74
N THR A 25 5.21 -16.34 -1.93
CA THR A 25 4.18 -17.38 -2.00
C THR A 25 2.86 -16.86 -1.45
N ASP A 26 1.74 -17.39 -1.95
CA ASP A 26 0.40 -17.00 -1.47
C ASP A 26 0.24 -17.23 0.05
N ALA A 27 0.90 -18.24 0.60
CA ALA A 27 0.91 -18.52 2.04
C ALA A 27 1.60 -17.41 2.85
N GLU A 28 2.77 -16.92 2.40
CA GLU A 28 3.45 -15.79 3.03
C GLU A 28 2.62 -14.51 2.91
N LEU A 29 2.03 -14.28 1.73
CA LEU A 29 1.18 -13.11 1.48
C LEU A 29 -0.05 -13.10 2.39
N SER A 30 -0.72 -14.25 2.57
CA SER A 30 -1.84 -14.39 3.49
C SER A 30 -1.43 -14.18 4.95
N ALA A 31 -0.30 -14.74 5.38
CA ALA A 31 0.21 -14.53 6.73
C ALA A 31 0.53 -13.05 7.01
N ASN A 32 1.15 -12.36 6.05
CA ASN A 32 1.46 -10.94 6.15
C ASN A 32 0.20 -10.06 6.14
N LEU A 33 -0.80 -10.44 5.35
CA LEU A 33 -2.12 -9.82 5.33
C LEU A 33 -2.76 -9.90 6.71
N GLU A 34 -2.93 -11.11 7.25
CA GLU A 34 -3.55 -11.34 8.57
C GLU A 34 -2.79 -10.60 9.68
N PHE A 35 -1.45 -10.61 9.62
CA PHE A 35 -0.61 -9.87 10.54
C PHE A 35 -0.85 -8.35 10.44
N ALA A 36 -0.82 -7.78 9.23
CA ALA A 36 -1.06 -6.35 9.03
C ALA A 36 -2.46 -5.97 9.52
N CYS A 37 -3.49 -6.76 9.22
CA CYS A 37 -4.86 -6.52 9.66
C CYS A 37 -5.07 -6.63 11.18
N GLY A 38 -4.17 -7.30 11.91
CA GLY A 38 -4.15 -7.26 13.36
C GLY A 38 -3.67 -5.92 13.94
N HIS A 39 -2.96 -5.12 13.13
CA HIS A 39 -2.40 -3.83 13.52
C HIS A 39 -3.10 -2.62 12.89
N VAL A 40 -3.68 -2.78 11.70
CA VAL A 40 -4.37 -1.72 10.95
C VAL A 40 -5.75 -2.15 10.46
N ASP A 41 -6.60 -1.17 10.16
CA ASP A 41 -7.95 -1.40 9.62
C ASP A 41 -7.92 -1.88 8.15
N CYS A 42 -8.03 -3.19 7.95
CA CYS A 42 -8.13 -3.81 6.62
C CYS A 42 -9.54 -3.78 6.01
N THR A 43 -10.46 -2.95 6.50
CA THR A 43 -11.85 -2.89 6.01
C THR A 43 -11.93 -2.61 4.49
N THR A 44 -10.94 -1.90 3.95
CA THR A 44 -10.84 -1.53 2.53
C THR A 44 -10.58 -2.71 1.58
N ILE A 45 -10.03 -3.81 2.10
CA ILE A 45 -9.70 -5.03 1.34
C ILE A 45 -10.55 -6.25 1.71
N GLN A 46 -11.36 -6.16 2.76
CA GLN A 46 -12.31 -7.20 3.11
C GLN A 46 -13.33 -7.41 1.99
N PRO A 47 -14.03 -8.57 1.93
CA PRO A 47 -15.19 -8.73 1.07
C PRO A 47 -16.19 -7.58 1.33
N ASN A 48 -16.49 -6.79 0.30
CA ASN A 48 -17.21 -5.49 0.27
C ASN A 48 -16.33 -4.23 0.28
N GLY A 49 -15.01 -4.36 0.32
CA GLY A 49 -14.09 -3.24 0.20
C GLY A 49 -13.95 -2.74 -1.25
N PRO A 50 -13.64 -1.44 -1.45
CA PRO A 50 -13.42 -0.87 -2.80
C PRO A 50 -12.19 -1.45 -3.50
N CYS A 51 -11.27 -2.06 -2.74
CA CYS A 51 -10.05 -2.72 -3.20
C CYS A 51 -10.12 -4.25 -3.16
N PHE A 52 -11.31 -4.84 -2.99
CA PHE A 52 -11.44 -6.30 -2.92
C PHE A 52 -11.15 -6.98 -4.27
N ASN A 53 -11.45 -6.33 -5.39
CA ASN A 53 -11.32 -6.93 -6.71
C ASN A 53 -10.13 -6.31 -7.48
N PRO A 54 -9.19 -7.11 -8.03
CA PRO A 54 -9.17 -8.58 -8.10
C PRO A 54 -8.93 -9.26 -6.73
N ASN A 55 -9.68 -10.34 -6.47
CA ASN A 55 -9.57 -11.18 -5.27
C ASN A 55 -8.31 -12.05 -5.33
N THR A 56 -7.14 -11.42 -5.24
CA THR A 56 -5.84 -12.09 -5.18
C THR A 56 -5.12 -11.71 -3.89
N PHE A 57 -4.43 -12.67 -3.28
CA PHE A 57 -3.70 -12.45 -2.03
C PHE A 57 -2.67 -11.33 -2.15
N ILE A 58 -1.94 -11.28 -3.27
CA ILE A 58 -0.95 -10.22 -3.51
C ILE A 58 -1.57 -8.82 -3.46
N ASN A 59 -2.80 -8.70 -3.94
CA ASN A 59 -3.47 -7.43 -4.07
C ASN A 59 -3.95 -6.94 -2.70
N HIS A 60 -4.65 -7.82 -1.97
CA HIS A 60 -5.05 -7.56 -0.59
C HIS A 60 -3.84 -7.30 0.31
N ALA A 61 -2.79 -8.13 0.20
CA ALA A 61 -1.55 -7.97 0.97
C ALA A 61 -0.89 -6.64 0.67
N SER A 62 -0.80 -6.23 -0.61
CA SER A 62 -0.23 -4.94 -0.99
C SER A 62 -0.95 -3.77 -0.31
N VAL A 63 -2.29 -3.78 -0.28
CA VAL A 63 -3.03 -2.70 0.39
C VAL A 63 -2.84 -2.75 1.91
N ALA A 64 -2.92 -3.93 2.52
CA ALA A 64 -2.73 -4.10 3.96
C ALA A 64 -1.34 -3.63 4.41
N MET A 65 -0.30 -4.04 3.68
CA MET A 65 1.08 -3.63 3.91
C MET A 65 1.25 -2.12 3.71
N ASN A 66 0.59 -1.53 2.71
CA ASN A 66 0.59 -0.08 2.52
C ASN A 66 -0.08 0.65 3.69
N LEU A 67 -1.20 0.14 4.19
CA LEU A 67 -1.90 0.71 5.36
C LEU A 67 -1.03 0.66 6.60
N TYR A 68 -0.40 -0.49 6.87
CA TYR A 68 0.58 -0.64 7.95
C TYR A 68 1.76 0.31 7.80
N TYR A 69 2.33 0.37 6.60
CA TYR A 69 3.43 1.27 6.28
C TYR A 69 3.06 2.74 6.52
N SER A 70 1.87 3.17 6.08
CA SER A 70 1.37 4.53 6.30
C SER A 70 1.07 4.80 7.78
N PHE A 71 0.50 3.83 8.50
CA PHE A 71 0.22 3.92 9.92
C PHE A 71 1.49 4.13 10.76
N HIS A 72 2.58 3.43 10.41
CA HIS A 72 3.88 3.55 11.07
C HIS A 72 4.79 4.64 10.49
N GLY A 73 4.24 5.61 9.75
CA GLY A 73 4.97 6.80 9.30
C GLY A 73 5.84 6.62 8.05
N ARG A 74 5.52 5.64 7.20
CA ARG A 74 6.18 5.41 5.89
C ARG A 74 7.69 5.22 5.96
N ASN A 75 8.14 4.48 6.97
CA ASN A 75 9.56 4.18 7.13
C ASN A 75 9.97 2.93 6.36
N LEU A 76 11.08 3.00 5.62
CA LEU A 76 11.53 1.91 4.73
C LEU A 76 11.60 0.54 5.42
N TRP A 77 12.00 0.49 6.69
CA TRP A 77 12.10 -0.75 7.45
C TRP A 77 10.76 -1.43 7.76
N ASN A 78 9.64 -0.69 7.76
CA ASN A 78 8.31 -1.26 8.01
C ASN A 78 7.75 -2.04 6.83
N CYS A 79 8.31 -1.85 5.62
CA CYS A 79 7.91 -2.62 4.43
C CYS A 79 8.76 -3.88 4.23
N ASP A 80 9.78 -4.12 5.06
CA ASP A 80 10.62 -5.32 4.95
C ASP A 80 9.97 -6.50 5.68
N TYR A 81 8.77 -6.89 5.23
CA TYR A 81 8.02 -8.05 5.69
C TYR A 81 8.74 -9.35 5.31
N GLN A 82 9.86 -9.67 5.93
CA GLN A 82 10.68 -10.83 5.59
C GLN A 82 11.02 -10.91 4.09
N LYS A 83 11.37 -9.78 3.45
CA LYS A 83 11.63 -9.67 1.99
C LYS A 83 10.44 -9.93 1.06
N SER A 84 9.23 -9.99 1.60
CA SER A 84 7.99 -10.10 0.81
C SER A 84 7.35 -8.74 0.49
N GLY A 85 7.87 -7.63 1.02
CA GLY A 85 7.43 -6.28 0.67
C GLY A 85 8.40 -5.56 -0.26
N LEU A 86 7.84 -4.71 -1.11
CA LEU A 86 8.54 -3.87 -2.06
C LEU A 86 8.08 -2.42 -1.88
N ILE A 87 9.04 -1.52 -1.72
CA ILE A 87 8.75 -0.10 -1.68
C ILE A 87 8.80 0.44 -3.10
N THR A 88 7.67 0.96 -3.57
CA THR A 88 7.57 1.65 -4.84
C THR A 88 7.39 3.15 -4.60
N LYS A 89 8.03 3.96 -5.43
CA LYS A 89 7.79 5.41 -5.53
C LYS A 89 6.78 5.74 -6.63
N THR A 90 6.30 4.72 -7.33
CA THR A 90 5.29 4.84 -8.37
C THR A 90 3.98 4.37 -7.80
N ASP A 91 2.94 5.17 -7.99
CA ASP A 91 1.59 4.88 -7.52
C ASP A 91 1.10 3.53 -8.07
N PRO A 92 0.85 2.52 -7.20
CA PRO A 92 0.41 1.19 -7.61
C PRO A 92 -1.11 1.08 -7.71
N SER A 93 -1.85 2.19 -7.70
CA SER A 93 -3.31 2.18 -7.87
C SER A 93 -3.73 1.50 -9.17
N TYR A 94 -4.81 0.74 -9.07
CA TYR A 94 -5.40 0.06 -10.22
C TYR A 94 -6.93 0.21 -10.16
N GLY A 95 -7.53 0.58 -11.28
CA GLY A 95 -8.99 0.72 -11.42
C GLY A 95 -9.59 1.65 -10.35
N THR A 96 -10.46 1.10 -9.50
CA THR A 96 -11.13 1.81 -8.40
C THR A 96 -10.35 1.77 -7.09
N CYS A 97 -9.27 0.98 -7.00
CA CYS A 97 -8.46 0.85 -5.81
C CYS A 97 -7.32 1.87 -5.83
N GLN A 98 -7.42 2.89 -4.98
CA GLN A 98 -6.36 3.87 -4.75
C GLN A 98 -5.54 3.49 -3.53
N TYR A 99 -4.22 3.36 -3.72
CA TYR A 99 -3.27 3.22 -2.64
C TYR A 99 -2.96 4.63 -2.14
N ALA A 100 -3.65 5.09 -1.09
CA ALA A 100 -3.56 6.48 -0.61
C ALA A 100 -2.38 6.75 0.33
#